data_AF-A0A7V9L402-F1
#
_entry.id   AF-A0A7V9L402-F1
#
_cell.length_a   1.000
_cell.length_b   1.000
_cell.length_c   1.000
_cell.angle_alpha   90.00
_cell.angle_beta   90.00
_cell.angle_gamma   90.00
#
_symmetry.space_group_name_H-M   'P 1'
#
loop_
_entity.id
_entity.type
_entity.pdbx_description
1 polymer ?
#
loop_
_entity_poly.entity_id
_entity_poly.type
_entity_poly.pdbx_seq_one_letter_code
_entity_poly.pdbx_strand_id
1 'polypeptide(L)'
;GEDCDDGNTSSGDGCAADCTIEVEPEPCCGDGTVDTGEQCDDGNTTAGDGCSATCTTEVIKESCCGDSIVDAGEQCDDGNTTGGDGCSATCQVEEYACPR
;
A
#
# COMPACT_ATOMS: atom_id res chain seq x y z
N GLY A 1 33.10 -27.18 -13.48
CA GLY A 1 32.96 -26.64 -12.13
C GLY A 1 31.49 -26.49 -11.97
N GLU A 2 30.92 -27.16 -10.99
CA GLU A 2 29.49 -27.10 -10.69
C GLU A 2 29.33 -25.84 -9.83
N ASP A 3 28.54 -24.88 -10.29
CA ASP A 3 28.40 -23.57 -9.64
C ASP A 3 27.50 -23.67 -8.39
N CYS A 4 26.70 -24.74 -8.29
CA CYS A 4 26.01 -25.21 -7.08
C CYS A 4 25.79 -26.74 -7.14
N ASP A 5 25.55 -27.37 -5.99
CA ASP A 5 25.13 -28.77 -5.82
C ASP A 5 24.28 -28.84 -4.53
N ASP A 6 22.99 -29.17 -4.68
CA ASP A 6 22.03 -29.30 -3.57
C ASP A 6 21.68 -30.77 -3.27
N GLY A 7 22.40 -31.71 -3.89
CA GLY A 7 22.25 -33.14 -3.68
C GLY A 7 20.99 -33.74 -4.31
N ASN A 8 20.29 -33.04 -5.21
CA ASN A 8 19.15 -33.59 -5.91
C ASN A 8 19.01 -33.11 -7.37
N THR A 9 17.89 -33.43 -8.04
CA THR A 9 17.64 -33.06 -9.45
C THR A 9 16.29 -32.37 -9.61
N SER A 10 15.79 -31.76 -8.54
CA SER A 10 14.60 -30.92 -8.57
C SER A 10 14.99 -29.56 -9.14
N SER A 11 13.99 -28.83 -9.59
CA SER A 11 14.16 -27.42 -9.94
C SER A 11 13.25 -26.59 -9.07
N GLY A 12 13.65 -25.37 -8.76
CA GLY A 12 12.98 -24.41 -7.88
C GLY A 12 13.40 -24.50 -6.41
N ASP A 13 14.51 -25.18 -6.08
CA ASP A 13 15.08 -25.29 -4.73
C ASP A 13 16.44 -24.60 -4.57
N GLY A 14 16.86 -23.83 -5.57
CA GLY A 14 18.05 -22.98 -5.53
C GLY A 14 19.24 -23.54 -6.31
N CYS A 15 19.10 -24.73 -6.90
CA CYS A 15 20.07 -25.31 -7.82
C CYS A 15 19.36 -26.17 -8.86
N ALA A 16 19.55 -25.86 -10.13
CA ALA A 16 18.88 -26.56 -11.20
C ALA A 16 19.47 -27.93 -11.41
N ALA A 17 18.70 -28.83 -12.02
CA ALA A 17 19.12 -30.18 -12.35
C ALA A 17 20.37 -30.27 -13.25
N ASP A 18 20.80 -29.16 -13.87
CA ASP A 18 22.06 -29.04 -14.61
C ASP A 18 23.22 -28.45 -13.78
N CYS A 19 23.09 -28.45 -12.44
CA CYS A 19 24.04 -27.94 -11.46
C CYS A 19 24.40 -26.46 -11.68
N THR A 20 23.41 -25.66 -12.10
CA THR A 20 23.50 -24.20 -12.22
C THR A 20 22.64 -23.52 -11.16
N ILE A 21 23.08 -22.37 -10.63
CA ILE A 21 22.31 -21.64 -9.62
C ILE A 21 20.96 -21.24 -10.21
N GLU A 22 19.89 -21.61 -9.52
CA GLU A 22 18.54 -21.13 -9.83
C GLU A 22 18.37 -19.75 -9.25
N VAL A 23 18.26 -18.78 -10.15
CA VAL A 23 17.88 -17.42 -9.79
C VAL A 23 16.34 -17.40 -9.73
N GLU A 24 15.79 -17.72 -8.56
CA GLU A 24 14.36 -17.56 -8.24
C GLU A 24 14.12 -16.22 -7.53
N PRO A 25 12.95 -15.57 -7.72
CA PRO A 25 12.05 -15.52 -8.88
C PRO A 25 12.32 -14.25 -9.72
N GLU A 26 11.72 -14.14 -10.92
CA GLU A 26 11.61 -12.83 -11.56
C GLU A 26 10.84 -11.88 -10.63
N PRO A 27 11.20 -10.58 -10.53
CA PRO A 27 10.51 -9.63 -9.68
C PRO A 27 9.01 -9.64 -9.99
N CYS A 28 8.20 -10.05 -9.01
CA CYS A 28 6.78 -10.32 -9.20
C CYS A 28 5.93 -9.39 -8.35
N CYS A 29 5.34 -8.39 -9.02
CA CYS A 29 4.45 -7.47 -8.34
C CYS A 29 3.21 -8.19 -7.77
N GLY A 30 2.98 -7.98 -6.48
CA GLY A 30 1.90 -8.53 -5.69
C GLY A 30 2.24 -9.83 -4.97
N ASP A 31 3.53 -10.16 -4.81
CA ASP A 31 3.97 -11.37 -4.10
C ASP A 31 4.22 -11.15 -2.59
N GLY A 32 4.14 -9.89 -2.15
CA GLY A 32 4.33 -9.46 -0.78
C GLY A 32 5.78 -9.11 -0.43
N THR A 33 6.69 -9.09 -1.41
CA THR A 33 8.10 -8.78 -1.25
C THR A 33 8.48 -7.64 -2.19
N VAL A 34 9.13 -6.61 -1.67
CA VAL A 34 9.60 -5.51 -2.53
C VAL A 34 10.89 -5.93 -3.23
N ASP A 35 10.76 -6.24 -4.52
CA ASP A 35 11.88 -6.70 -5.35
C ASP A 35 12.63 -5.58 -6.07
N THR A 36 13.73 -5.94 -6.73
CA THR A 36 14.51 -4.99 -7.52
C THR A 36 13.69 -4.46 -8.70
N GLY A 37 13.35 -3.17 -8.66
CA GLY A 37 12.55 -2.51 -9.69
C GLY A 37 11.19 -2.03 -9.17
N GLU A 38 10.79 -2.48 -8.00
CA GLU A 38 9.53 -2.12 -7.34
C GLU A 38 9.74 -0.97 -6.35
N GLN A 39 8.71 -0.15 -6.18
CA GLN A 39 8.67 0.91 -5.17
C GLN A 39 7.85 0.51 -3.93
N CYS A 40 6.97 -0.48 -4.08
CA CYS A 40 6.15 -1.09 -3.05
C CYS A 40 5.72 -2.48 -3.54
N ASP A 41 5.20 -3.29 -2.62
CA ASP A 41 4.42 -4.50 -2.89
C ASP A 41 3.48 -4.69 -1.69
N ASP A 42 2.16 -4.73 -1.92
CA ASP A 42 1.14 -4.93 -0.87
C ASP A 42 0.50 -6.33 -0.90
N GLY A 43 1.19 -7.29 -1.52
CA GLY A 43 0.79 -8.70 -1.57
C GLY A 43 -0.35 -8.99 -2.53
N ASN A 44 -0.69 -8.03 -3.41
CA ASN A 44 -1.64 -8.22 -4.48
C ASN A 44 -1.43 -7.20 -5.62
N THR A 45 -2.29 -7.23 -6.64
CA THR A 45 -2.24 -6.31 -7.78
C THR A 45 -3.50 -5.45 -7.90
N THR A 46 -4.23 -5.29 -6.80
CA THR A 46 -5.30 -4.30 -6.71
C THR A 46 -4.65 -2.92 -6.70
N ALA A 47 -5.42 -1.91 -7.05
CA ALA A 47 -4.97 -0.53 -7.02
C ALA A 47 -5.90 0.25 -6.09
N GLY A 48 -5.37 1.27 -5.45
CA GLY A 48 -6.03 2.06 -4.43
C GLY A 48 -5.91 1.51 -3.00
N ASP A 49 -5.11 0.45 -2.78
CA ASP A 49 -4.87 -0.17 -1.48
C ASP A 49 -3.46 0.03 -0.92
N GLY A 50 -2.66 0.87 -1.60
CA GLY A 50 -1.36 1.33 -1.10
C GLY A 50 -0.21 0.96 -2.02
N CYS A 51 -0.38 -0.04 -2.88
CA CYS A 51 0.53 -0.33 -3.95
C CYS A 51 -0.22 -0.58 -5.26
N SER A 52 0.33 -0.10 -6.38
CA SER A 52 -0.33 -0.28 -7.67
C SER A 52 -0.10 -1.68 -8.22
N ALA A 53 -0.93 -2.09 -9.18
CA ALA A 53 -0.72 -3.30 -9.98
C ALA A 53 0.62 -3.37 -10.75
N THR A 54 1.39 -2.28 -10.77
CA THR A 54 2.74 -2.22 -11.36
C THR A 54 3.82 -1.90 -10.31
N CYS A 55 3.51 -2.10 -9.03
CA CYS A 55 4.41 -1.95 -7.90
C CYS A 55 5.04 -0.58 -7.77
N THR A 56 4.21 0.45 -8.01
CA THR A 56 4.53 1.85 -7.74
C THR A 56 3.73 2.32 -6.53
N THR A 57 4.36 3.03 -5.60
CA THR A 57 3.71 3.51 -4.39
C THR A 57 2.50 4.37 -4.72
N GLU A 58 1.36 4.05 -4.12
CA GLU A 58 0.15 4.83 -4.29
C GLU A 58 0.04 5.86 -3.17
N VAL A 59 -0.26 7.11 -3.53
CA VAL A 59 -0.65 8.11 -2.54
C VAL A 59 -2.13 7.91 -2.26
N ILE A 60 -2.45 7.01 -1.34
CA ILE A 60 -3.80 6.86 -0.80
C ILE A 60 -4.05 8.00 0.19
N LYS A 61 -4.47 9.15 -0.35
CA LYS A 61 -4.99 10.25 0.45
C LYS A 61 -6.50 10.32 0.29
N GLU A 62 -7.20 9.41 0.95
CA GLU A 62 -8.63 9.57 1.14
C GLU A 62 -8.80 10.56 2.28
N SER A 63 -9.01 11.85 1.95
CA SER A 63 -9.41 12.88 2.91
C SER A 63 -10.67 12.38 3.61
N CYS A 64 -10.51 11.92 4.84
CA CYS A 64 -11.56 11.23 5.59
C CYS A 64 -12.18 12.20 6.58
N CYS A 65 -13.29 12.81 6.17
CA CYS A 65 -13.99 13.68 7.08
C CYS A 65 -14.51 12.94 8.33
N GLY A 66 -14.18 13.47 9.50
CA GLY A 66 -14.50 12.94 10.81
C GLY A 66 -13.41 12.05 11.39
N ASP A 67 -12.18 12.10 10.90
CA ASP A 67 -11.04 11.32 11.41
C ASP A 67 -10.16 12.11 12.41
N SER A 68 -10.56 13.33 12.76
CA SER A 68 -9.87 14.31 13.61
C SER A 68 -8.57 14.85 13.03
N ILE A 69 -8.27 14.62 11.74
CA ILE A 69 -7.09 15.11 11.05
C ILE A 69 -7.57 16.02 9.94
N VAL A 70 -7.27 17.32 10.03
CA VAL A 70 -7.58 18.23 8.93
C VAL A 70 -6.69 17.89 7.73
N ASP A 71 -7.26 17.15 6.80
CA ASP A 71 -6.59 16.70 5.61
C ASP A 71 -6.59 17.75 4.49
N ALA A 72 -5.88 17.46 3.41
CA ALA A 72 -5.82 18.38 2.28
C ALA A 72 -7.17 18.40 1.56
N GLY A 73 -7.98 19.43 1.80
CA GLY A 73 -9.32 19.58 1.25
C GLY A 73 -10.38 19.89 2.31
N GLU A 74 -10.05 19.67 3.58
CA GLU A 74 -10.93 19.91 4.72
C GLU A 74 -10.71 21.32 5.26
N GLN A 75 -11.79 21.96 5.70
CA GLN A 75 -11.72 23.25 6.39
C GLN A 75 -11.66 23.09 7.91
N CYS A 76 -12.12 21.95 8.38
CA CYS A 76 -12.15 21.50 9.76
C CYS A 76 -12.25 19.96 9.73
N ASP A 77 -11.96 19.35 10.87
CA ASP A 77 -12.35 17.98 11.19
C ASP A 77 -12.56 17.94 12.70
N ASP A 78 -13.79 17.74 13.15
CA ASP A 78 -14.15 17.66 14.58
C ASP A 78 -14.32 16.21 15.07
N GLY A 79 -13.75 15.26 14.32
CA GLY A 79 -13.67 13.86 14.69
C GLY A 79 -14.97 13.09 14.53
N ASN A 80 -15.95 13.66 13.82
CA ASN A 80 -17.14 12.93 13.42
C ASN A 80 -17.80 13.54 12.16
N THR A 81 -18.87 12.92 11.67
CA THR A 81 -19.62 13.39 10.48
C THR A 81 -21.00 13.93 10.85
N THR A 82 -21.21 14.30 12.11
CA THR A 82 -22.43 15.00 12.54
C THR A 82 -22.27 16.44 12.05
N GLY A 83 -23.29 17.01 11.44
CA GLY A 83 -23.37 18.46 11.33
C GLY A 83 -24.09 18.95 12.56
N GLY A 84 -23.55 19.90 13.29
CA GLY A 84 -24.17 20.34 14.55
C GLY A 84 -23.23 20.88 15.61
N ASP A 85 -21.93 20.74 15.41
CA ASP A 85 -20.95 20.69 16.50
C ASP A 85 -19.60 21.37 16.24
N GLY A 86 -19.30 21.75 15.01
CA GLY A 86 -18.09 22.52 14.70
C GLY A 86 -17.70 22.40 13.25
N CYS A 87 -17.95 21.21 12.71
CA CYS A 87 -17.60 20.80 11.38
C CYS A 87 -18.74 20.02 10.75
N SER A 88 -19.02 20.26 9.47
CA SER A 88 -20.07 19.50 8.79
C SER A 88 -19.63 18.07 8.48
N ALA A 89 -20.60 17.21 8.15
CA ALA A 89 -20.36 15.87 7.58
C ALA A 89 -19.50 15.85 6.31
N THR A 90 -19.24 17.02 5.71
CA THR A 90 -18.42 17.22 4.51
C THR A 90 -17.20 18.10 4.81
N CYS A 91 -16.81 18.19 6.08
CA CYS A 91 -15.64 18.90 6.59
C CYS A 91 -15.55 20.36 6.14
N GLN A 92 -16.71 21.03 6.18
CA GLN A 92 -16.82 22.48 6.03
C GLN A 92 -17.01 23.10 7.41
N VAL A 93 -16.36 24.23 7.64
CA VAL A 93 -16.59 24.97 8.88
C VAL A 93 -18.04 25.42 8.89
N GLU A 94 -18.76 24.95 9.89
CA GLU A 94 -20.13 25.35 10.12
C GLU A 94 -20.11 26.61 10.97
N GLU A 95 -20.99 27.56 10.67
CA GLU A 95 -21.12 28.78 11.49
C GLU A 95 -21.85 28.42 12.80
N TYR A 96 -21.11 27.84 13.74
CA TYR A 96 -21.58 27.69 15.11
C TYR A 96 -21.62 29.05 15.80
N ALA A 97 -22.77 29.70 15.70
CA ALA A 97 -23.21 30.64 16.70
C ALA A 97 -23.31 29.88 18.03
N CYS A 98 -22.22 29.88 18.82
CA CYS A 98 -22.22 29.44 20.21
C CYS A 98 -23.50 30.00 20.89
N PRO A 99 -24.45 29.16 21.32
CA PRO A 99 -25.65 29.66 21.95
C PRO A 99 -25.23 30.31 23.27
N ARG A 100 -25.57 31.60 23.39
CA ARG A 100 -25.24 32.49 24.51
C ARG A 100 -25.66 31.94 25.86
#